data_AF-A0A915D479-F1
#
_entry.id   AF-A0A915D479-F1
#
_cell.length_a   1.000
_cell.length_b   1.000
_cell.length_c   1.000
_cell.angle_alpha   90.00
_cell.angle_beta   90.00
_cell.angle_gamma   90.00
#
_symmetry.space_group_name_H-M   'P 1'
#
loop_
_entity.id
_entity.type
_entity.pdbx_description
1 polymer ?
#
loop_
_entity_poly.entity_id
_entity_poly.type
_entity_poly.pdbx_seq_one_letter_code
_entity_poly.pdbx_strand_id
1 'polypeptide(L)'
;MPDKSSTKKKLEAPIICLVCGRKTACMHYGIPSCFGCKSFFRRIILSGVRYKCTYQSLADISHVVACRACRFDRCVLKGMNPMEIKLSKHLDINEITAELKEKKLAIQEKLKNQKQIATKVFFT
;
A
#
# COMPACT_ATOMS: atom_id res chain seq x y z
N MET A 1 -5.74 19.94 34.78
CA MET A 1 -6.32 18.99 33.82
C MET A 1 -7.80 19.25 33.68
N PRO A 2 -8.31 19.52 32.47
CA PRO A 2 -9.71 19.31 32.16
C PRO A 2 -9.88 18.32 31.01
N ASP A 3 -10.70 17.32 31.29
CA ASP A 3 -11.41 16.44 30.34
C ASP A 3 -12.66 17.18 29.81
N LYS A 4 -13.23 16.68 28.71
CA LYS A 4 -14.51 17.00 28.03
C LYS A 4 -14.43 17.86 26.76
N SER A 5 -14.46 17.17 25.62
CA SER A 5 -15.33 17.57 24.50
C SER A 5 -15.60 16.37 23.60
N SER A 6 -16.62 15.60 24.01
CA SER A 6 -17.32 14.62 23.20
C SER A 6 -17.98 15.33 22.02
N THR A 7 -17.24 15.51 20.92
CA THR A 7 -17.85 15.83 19.62
C THR A 7 -18.51 14.56 19.09
N LYS A 8 -19.84 14.52 19.10
CA LYS A 8 -20.66 13.49 18.44
C LYS A 8 -20.26 13.44 16.96
N LYS A 9 -19.36 12.53 16.60
CA LYS A 9 -18.93 12.33 15.23
C LYS A 9 -20.07 11.62 14.49
N LYS A 10 -20.63 12.29 13.48
CA LYS A 10 -21.54 11.70 12.49
C LYS A 10 -20.95 10.34 12.07
N LEU A 11 -21.72 9.27 12.14
CA LEU A 11 -21.26 7.91 11.84
C LEU A 11 -21.04 7.80 10.32
N GLU A 12 -19.94 8.36 9.82
CA GLU A 12 -19.50 8.15 8.46
C GLU A 12 -19.21 6.66 8.28
N ALA A 13 -19.66 6.09 7.16
CA ALA A 13 -19.48 4.68 6.87
C ALA A 13 -18.00 4.27 7.05
N PRO A 14 -17.71 3.12 7.68
CA PRO A 14 -16.34 2.72 7.94
C PRO A 14 -15.55 2.64 6.63
N ILE A 15 -14.44 3.35 6.59
CA ILE A 15 -13.55 3.39 5.45
C ILE A 15 -12.84 2.02 5.32
N ILE A 16 -12.65 1.51 4.11
CA ILE A 16 -11.93 0.25 3.87
C ILE A 16 -10.47 0.52 3.51
N CYS A 17 -9.54 -0.22 4.11
CA CYS A 17 -8.13 -0.15 3.77
C CYS A 17 -7.89 -0.68 2.34
N LEU A 18 -7.43 0.19 1.43
CA LEU A 18 -7.23 -0.17 0.01
C LEU A 18 -6.10 -1.20 -0.22
N VAL A 19 -5.26 -1.42 0.80
CA VAL A 19 -4.16 -2.41 0.76
C VAL A 19 -4.64 -3.80 1.17
N CYS A 20 -5.36 -3.94 2.30
CA CYS A 20 -5.67 -5.26 2.88
C CYS A 20 -7.15 -5.53 3.15
N GLY A 21 -8.06 -4.60 2.82
CA GLY A 21 -9.50 -4.77 3.00
C GLY A 21 -10.02 -4.62 4.43
N ARG A 22 -9.15 -4.50 5.46
CA ARG A 22 -9.60 -4.24 6.83
C ARG A 22 -10.29 -2.89 6.98
N LYS A 23 -11.30 -2.83 7.86
CA LYS A 23 -11.94 -1.58 8.28
C LYS A 23 -10.90 -0.62 8.89
N THR A 24 -11.04 0.66 8.59
CA THR A 24 -10.26 1.76 9.15
C THR A 24 -11.17 2.97 9.36
N ALA A 25 -10.73 3.91 10.21
CA ALA A 25 -11.45 5.14 10.50
C ALA A 25 -10.81 6.38 9.86
N CYS A 26 -9.64 6.24 9.23
CA CYS A 26 -8.88 7.36 8.71
C CYS A 26 -7.93 6.99 7.56
N MET A 27 -7.27 8.00 7.01
CA MET A 27 -6.25 7.89 5.99
C MET A 27 -4.84 7.94 6.61
N HIS A 28 -3.90 7.22 5.99
CA HIS A 28 -2.48 7.33 6.29
C HIS A 28 -1.69 7.34 5.00
N TYR A 29 -0.72 8.26 4.87
CA TYR A 29 0.16 8.36 3.71
C TYR A 29 -0.64 8.55 2.42
N GLY A 30 -1.57 9.51 2.44
CA GLY A 30 -2.39 9.88 1.28
C GLY A 30 -3.54 8.94 0.91
N ILE A 31 -3.75 7.79 1.57
CA ILE A 31 -4.84 6.85 1.23
C ILE A 31 -5.57 6.26 2.44
N PRO A 32 -6.82 5.80 2.28
CA PRO A 32 -7.49 4.90 3.21
C PRO A 32 -6.65 3.66 3.55
N SER A 33 -6.16 3.58 4.78
CA SER A 33 -5.38 2.44 5.24
C SER A 33 -5.52 2.17 6.73
N CYS A 34 -5.37 0.91 7.13
CA CYS A 34 -5.38 0.52 8.54
C CYS A 34 -4.01 0.76 9.19
N PHE A 35 -3.95 0.84 10.52
CA PHE A 35 -2.70 0.98 11.28
C PHE A 35 -1.65 -0.08 10.92
N GLY A 36 -2.07 -1.31 10.65
CA GLY A 36 -1.17 -2.38 10.23
C GLY A 36 -0.48 -2.09 8.90
N CYS A 37 -1.17 -1.48 7.92
CA CYS A 37 -0.57 -1.11 6.63
C CYS A 37 0.24 0.18 6.72
N LYS A 38 -0.19 1.14 7.55
CA LYS A 38 0.62 2.31 7.93
C LYS A 38 1.98 1.89 8.47
N SER A 39 2.00 1.13 9.57
CA SER A 39 3.25 0.73 10.23
C SER A 39 4.10 -0.20 9.35
N PHE A 40 3.46 -1.00 8.49
CA PHE A 40 4.16 -1.83 7.51
C PHE A 40 4.88 -0.98 6.45
N PHE A 41 4.17 -0.05 5.80
CA PHE A 41 4.76 0.83 4.79
C PHE A 41 5.92 1.65 5.38
N ARG A 42 5.71 2.28 6.55
CA ARG A 42 6.76 3.04 7.24
C ARG A 42 8.03 2.22 7.48
N ARG A 43 7.89 0.99 7.97
CA ARG A 43 9.06 0.13 8.25
C ARG A 43 9.86 -0.20 6.99
N ILE A 44 9.20 -0.42 5.85
CA ILE A 44 9.89 -0.73 4.60
C ILE A 44 10.65 0.49 4.11
N ILE A 45 10.00 1.66 4.09
CA ILE A 45 10.64 2.91 3.67
C ILE A 45 11.87 3.23 4.53
N LEU A 46 11.78 3.05 5.85
CA LEU A 46 12.91 3.36 6.74
C LEU A 46 14.03 2.32 6.73
N SER A 47 13.74 1.07 6.38
CA SER A 47 14.75 -0.02 6.41
C SER A 47 15.36 -0.33 5.04
N GLY A 48 14.73 0.11 3.95
CA GLY A 48 15.15 -0.25 2.59
C GLY A 48 15.00 -1.75 2.27
N VAL A 49 14.33 -2.54 3.14
CA VAL A 49 14.18 -4.00 2.93
C VAL A 49 13.40 -4.29 1.66
N ARG A 50 13.97 -5.15 0.81
CA ARG A 50 13.34 -5.67 -0.42
C ARG A 50 12.93 -7.13 -0.21
N TYR A 51 11.63 -7.38 -0.16
CA TYR A 51 11.09 -8.73 -0.05
C TYR A 51 11.06 -9.44 -1.40
N LYS A 52 11.39 -10.73 -1.42
CA LYS A 52 11.19 -11.61 -2.57
C LYS A 52 9.76 -12.13 -2.58
N CYS A 53 9.12 -12.10 -3.75
CA CYS A 53 7.77 -12.63 -3.94
C CYS A 53 7.85 -14.08 -4.42
N THR A 54 7.00 -14.95 -3.87
CA THR A 54 6.79 -16.33 -4.36
C THR A 54 5.49 -16.48 -5.15
N TYR A 55 4.64 -15.45 -5.15
CA TYR A 55 3.34 -15.44 -5.83
C TYR A 55 3.42 -14.61 -7.11
N GLN A 56 2.59 -14.95 -8.10
CA GLN A 56 2.56 -14.24 -9.38
C GLN A 56 1.37 -13.26 -9.51
N SER A 57 0.57 -13.00 -8.47
CA SER A 57 -0.63 -12.16 -8.60
C SER A 57 -0.91 -11.25 -7.40
N LEU A 58 -1.43 -10.04 -7.68
CA LEU A 58 -1.92 -9.07 -6.69
C LEU A 58 -3.46 -9.02 -6.62
N ALA A 59 -4.15 -9.89 -7.37
CA ALA A 59 -5.61 -9.87 -7.49
C ALA A 59 -6.29 -10.27 -6.18
N ASP A 60 -5.84 -11.37 -5.57
CA ASP A 60 -6.39 -11.88 -4.31
C ASP A 60 -5.82 -11.12 -3.10
N ILE A 61 -6.72 -10.58 -2.28
CA ILE A 61 -6.39 -9.88 -1.04
C ILE A 61 -5.74 -10.83 -0.02
N SER A 62 -6.16 -12.10 0.03
CA SER A 62 -5.59 -13.09 0.95
C SER A 62 -4.11 -13.34 0.64
N HIS A 63 -3.77 -13.51 -0.64
CA HIS A 63 -2.38 -13.61 -1.11
C HIS A 63 -1.57 -12.35 -0.79
N VAL A 64 -2.15 -11.17 -1.00
CA VAL A 64 -1.50 -9.90 -0.68
C VAL A 64 -1.19 -9.80 0.82
N VAL A 65 -2.10 -10.24 1.69
CA VAL A 65 -1.88 -10.15 3.14
C VAL A 65 -0.82 -11.15 3.61
N ALA A 66 -0.77 -12.35 3.01
CA ALA A 66 0.22 -13.38 3.32
C ALA A 66 1.64 -13.04 2.84
N CYS A 67 1.77 -12.42 1.65
CA CYS A 67 3.07 -12.12 1.06
C CYS A 67 3.52 -10.68 1.33
N ARG A 68 4.67 -10.50 2.00
CA ARG A 68 5.22 -9.17 2.29
C ARG A 68 5.57 -8.38 1.02
N ALA A 69 6.07 -9.03 -0.02
CA ALA A 69 6.35 -8.40 -1.30
C ALA A 69 5.05 -7.88 -1.95
N CYS A 70 4.03 -8.74 -2.10
CA CYS A 70 2.73 -8.35 -2.65
C CYS A 70 2.04 -7.25 -1.83
N ARG A 71 2.15 -7.32 -0.49
CA ARG A 71 1.60 -6.28 0.39
C ARG A 71 2.22 -4.93 0.12
N PHE A 72 3.55 -4.88 -0.05
CA PHE A 72 4.26 -3.65 -0.35
C PHE A 72 3.96 -3.15 -1.76
N ASP A 73 3.96 -4.05 -2.75
CA ASP A 73 3.56 -3.73 -4.13
C ASP A 73 2.15 -3.12 -4.17
N ARG A 74 1.22 -3.62 -3.36
CA ARG A 74 -0.12 -3.04 -3.26
C ARG A 74 -0.15 -1.68 -2.55
N CYS A 75 0.70 -1.44 -1.54
CA CYS A 75 0.88 -0.09 -0.98
C CYS A 75 1.31 0.90 -2.06
N VAL A 76 2.31 0.53 -2.86
CA VAL A 76 2.86 1.35 -3.94
C VAL A 76 1.83 1.57 -5.05
N LEU A 77 1.15 0.50 -5.48
CA LEU A 77 0.13 0.56 -6.52
C LEU A 77 -1.05 1.46 -6.13
N LYS A 78 -1.48 1.40 -4.87
CA LYS A 78 -2.56 2.26 -4.33
C LYS A 78 -2.10 3.69 -4.04
N GLY A 79 -0.81 3.98 -4.10
CA GLY A 79 -0.27 5.33 -3.99
C GLY A 79 -0.03 5.80 -2.56
N MET A 80 0.46 4.93 -1.67
CA MET A 80 0.95 5.40 -0.38
C MET A 80 2.11 6.38 -0.56
N ASN A 81 2.01 7.55 0.07
CA ASN A 81 2.93 8.68 -0.08
C ASN A 81 4.06 8.64 0.98
N PRO A 82 5.34 8.46 0.57
CA PRO A 82 6.45 8.45 1.52
C PRO A 82 6.80 9.84 2.08
N MET A 83 6.37 10.93 1.45
CA MET A 83 6.73 12.31 1.86
C MET A 83 6.18 12.69 3.24
N GLU A 84 5.14 11.99 3.70
CA GLU A 84 4.57 12.16 5.05
C GLU A 84 5.35 11.39 6.15
N ILE A 85 6.41 10.66 5.79
CA ILE A 85 7.25 9.91 6.73
C ILE A 85 8.41 10.78 7.17
N LYS A 86 8.59 10.91 8.49
CA LYS A 86 9.82 11.48 9.06
C LYS A 86 10.98 10.53 8.80
N LEU A 87 11.87 10.91 7.88
CA LEU A 87 13.06 10.16 7.51
C LEU A 87 14.24 10.46 8.45
N SER A 88 15.20 9.52 8.51
CA SER A 88 16.52 9.75 9.10
C SER A 88 17.40 10.58 8.15
N LYS A 89 18.41 11.27 8.67
CA LYS A 89 19.34 12.14 7.89
C LYS A 89 20.02 11.46 6.70
N HIS A 90 20.11 10.13 6.69
CA HIS A 90 20.78 9.35 5.63
C HIS A 90 19.85 8.87 4.51
N LEU A 91 18.54 9.11 4.60
CA LEU A 91 17.58 8.69 3.58
C LEU A 91 17.15 9.91 2.76
N ASP A 92 17.26 9.81 1.43
CA ASP A 92 16.80 10.84 0.51
C ASP A 92 15.34 10.57 0.10
N ILE A 93 14.45 11.51 0.42
CA ILE A 93 13.03 11.41 0.07
C ILE A 93 12.80 11.42 -1.45
N ASN A 94 13.64 12.12 -2.21
CA ASN A 94 13.50 12.22 -3.66
C ASN A 94 13.87 10.88 -4.32
N GLU A 95 14.96 10.25 -3.86
CA GLU A 95 15.38 8.92 -4.32
C GLU A 95 14.29 7.88 -4.01
N ILE A 96 13.80 7.84 -2.77
CA ILE A 96 12.70 6.94 -2.38
C ILE A 96 11.47 7.17 -3.25
N THR A 97 11.09 8.43 -3.47
CA THR A 97 9.90 8.76 -4.26
C THR A 97 10.06 8.32 -5.72
N ALA A 98 11.25 8.48 -6.29
CA ALA A 98 11.57 8.00 -7.64
C ALA A 98 11.48 6.46 -7.71
N GLU A 99 12.11 5.75 -6.76
CA GLU A 99 12.04 4.28 -6.69
C GLU A 99 10.58 3.78 -6.61
N LEU A 100 9.74 4.41 -5.78
CA LEU A 100 8.34 4.02 -5.67
C LEU A 100 7.55 4.29 -6.96
N LYS A 101 7.87 5.36 -7.68
CA LYS A 101 7.23 5.71 -8.95
C LYS A 101 7.57 4.69 -10.04
N GLU A 102 8.85 4.34 -10.18
CA GLU A 102 9.32 3.32 -11.12
C GLU A 102 8.71 1.96 -10.79
N LYS A 103 8.73 1.57 -9.50
CA LYS A 103 8.11 0.33 -9.04
C LYS A 103 6.62 0.29 -9.34
N LYS A 104 5.89 1.40 -9.18
CA LYS A 104 4.47 1.49 -9.53
C LYS A 104 4.23 1.22 -11.01
N LEU A 105 5.04 1.82 -11.88
CA LEU A 105 4.94 1.62 -13.33
C LEU A 105 5.19 0.15 -13.69
N ALA A 106 6.27 -0.44 -13.17
CA ALA A 106 6.59 -1.86 -13.41
C ALA A 106 5.48 -2.82 -12.92
N ILE A 107 4.84 -2.53 -11.78
CA ILE A 107 3.69 -3.32 -11.31
C ILE A 107 2.50 -3.18 -12.26
N GLN A 108 2.19 -1.97 -12.72
CA GLN A 108 1.08 -1.74 -13.64
C GLN A 108 1.28 -2.45 -14.99
N GLU A 109 2.49 -2.43 -15.54
CA GLU A 109 2.84 -3.17 -16.76
C GLU A 109 2.68 -4.68 -16.57
N LYS A 110 3.20 -5.24 -15.47
CA LYS A 110 3.01 -6.66 -15.14
C LYS A 110 1.53 -7.05 -15.07
N LEU A 111 0.71 -6.24 -14.41
CA LEU A 111 -0.73 -6.49 -14.31
C LEU A 111 -1.45 -6.36 -15.66
N LYS A 112 -1.05 -5.42 -16.53
CA LYS A 112 -1.59 -5.30 -17.89
C LYS A 112 -1.26 -6.56 -18.72
N ASN A 113 -0.01 -7.02 -18.65
CA ASN A 113 0.43 -8.22 -19.37
C ASN A 113 -0.31 -9.47 -18.89
N GLN A 114 -0.51 -9.64 -17.57
CA GLN A 114 -1.28 -10.76 -17.02
C GLN A 114 -2.73 -10.76 -17.50
N LYS A 115 -3.37 -9.59 -17.58
CA LYS A 115 -4.72 -9.47 -18.13
C LYS A 115 -4.77 -9.83 -19.61
N GLN A 116 -3.80 -9.34 -20.40
CA GLN A 116 -3.73 -9.64 -21.84
C GLN A 116 -3.51 -11.14 -22.09
N ILE A 117 -2.66 -11.79 -21.30
CA ILE A 117 -2.45 -13.25 -21.36
C ILE A 117 -3.74 -13.96 -20.98
N ALA A 118 -4.34 -13.62 -19.84
CA ALA A 118 -5.60 -14.23 -19.41
C ALA A 118 -6.67 -14.13 -20.49
N THR A 119 -6.86 -12.95 -21.09
CA THR A 119 -7.82 -12.78 -22.20
C THR A 119 -7.46 -13.63 -23.43
N LYS A 120 -6.18 -13.78 -23.79
CA LYS A 120 -5.77 -14.64 -24.92
C LYS A 120 -6.02 -16.13 -24.68
N VAL A 121 -5.84 -16.62 -23.45
CA VAL A 121 -6.06 -18.04 -23.11
C VAL A 121 -7.55 -18.42 -23.14
N PHE A 122 -8.47 -17.48 -22.95
CA PHE A 122 -9.92 -17.76 -23.02
C PHE A 122 -10.49 -17.83 -24.45
N PHE A 123 -9.72 -17.47 -25.48
CA PHE A 123 -10.14 -17.52 -26.89
C PHE A 123 -9.39 -18.59 -27.72
N THR A 124 -8.67 -19.50 -27.05
CA THR A 124 -8.05 -20.70 -27.64
C THR A 124 -8.56 -21.93 -26.91
#